data_AF-A0A917GQU7-F1
#
_entry.id   AF-A0A917GQU7-F1
#
_cell.length_a   1.000
_cell.length_b   1.000
_cell.length_c   1.000
_cell.angle_alpha   90.00
_cell.angle_beta   90.00
_cell.angle_gamma   90.00
#
_symmetry.space_group_name_H-M   'P 1'
#
loop_
_entity.id
_entity.type
_entity.pdbx_description
1 polymer ?
#
loop_
_entity_poly.entity_id
_entity_poly.type
_entity_poly.pdbx_seq_one_letter_code
_entity_poly.pdbx_strand_id
1 'polypeptide(L)'
;MSERSARVSRRRLLVAGGVAGVGAASAVGLESARRAGALGGPTVGEGPGAVAHGQRTEPFHGARQAGVGTAPQAFAAFVALDLHAGATRDSVRRMLRVLSDDAAALTQGRAPIGDQEPWLAEHPARLTVTFGFGPRIFELVAPARRPAWLRPLPAFSIDRLEERWNDGDLLLQICADDRLTVAHAQRMLLKDARSFAAVRWVQDGFRHTVGSVPEGQSMRNLFGQVDGTANARAGTDEFERTVYGRDGFAPWTEDGTALVVRRIAMNLDTWDEADTPAREDAVGRRLRDGAPLTGTAEHDEPDLAARGPLGFPVIADYAHVRRSRSEDPRERIHRRAYNYDQPVAGASGTARRGEAEGGVSSAGMVFASFQSDVDGQFVPIQRRLDELDMLNTWTVPVGSAVFAVPPGCAEGGFVGDVLFGT
;
A
#
# COMPACT_ATOMS: atom_id res chain seq x y z
N MET A 1 36.61 -11.37 -68.56
CA MET A 1 36.97 -10.05 -68.03
C MET A 1 35.72 -9.37 -67.52
N SER A 2 35.76 -8.91 -66.26
CA SER A 2 34.85 -7.98 -65.54
C SER A 2 33.38 -8.39 -65.39
N GLU A 3 32.89 -8.86 -64.24
CA GLU A 3 32.58 -8.18 -62.95
C GLU A 3 31.47 -7.10 -62.96
N ARG A 4 30.36 -7.44 -62.27
CA ARG A 4 29.62 -6.75 -61.17
C ARG A 4 28.11 -7.04 -61.33
N SER A 5 27.26 -7.28 -60.33
CA SER A 5 27.34 -7.52 -58.88
C SER A 5 25.89 -7.84 -58.46
N ALA A 6 25.58 -9.02 -57.91
CA ALA A 6 24.25 -9.32 -57.35
C ALA A 6 24.32 -9.66 -55.85
N ARG A 7 23.30 -9.16 -55.13
CA ARG A 7 23.17 -8.99 -53.68
C ARG A 7 23.34 -10.29 -52.87
N VAL A 8 24.01 -10.20 -51.73
CA VAL A 8 24.03 -11.25 -50.69
C VAL A 8 23.08 -10.86 -49.54
N SER A 9 22.09 -11.73 -49.31
CA SER A 9 21.15 -11.71 -48.19
C SER A 9 21.77 -12.30 -46.93
N ARG A 10 21.52 -11.67 -45.78
CA ARG A 10 22.05 -12.00 -44.45
C ARG A 10 21.34 -13.23 -43.84
N ARG A 11 21.50 -14.40 -44.46
CA ARG A 11 20.98 -15.67 -43.91
C ARG A 11 21.96 -16.82 -44.19
N ARG A 12 23.15 -16.74 -43.63
CA ARG A 12 24.09 -17.87 -43.49
C ARG A 12 24.91 -17.70 -42.21
N LEU A 13 24.47 -18.38 -41.15
CA LEU A 13 25.37 -18.88 -40.12
C LEU A 13 24.71 -19.99 -39.31
N LEU A 14 24.32 -21.07 -40.00
CA LEU A 14 24.04 -22.37 -39.38
C LEU A 14 24.38 -23.48 -40.37
N VAL A 15 25.67 -23.81 -40.50
CA VAL A 15 26.14 -25.14 -40.90
C VAL A 15 27.46 -25.42 -40.19
N ALA A 16 27.44 -26.32 -39.20
CA ALA A 16 28.50 -27.27 -38.81
C ALA A 16 28.12 -27.88 -37.44
N GLY A 17 27.99 -29.17 -37.20
CA GLY A 17 27.98 -30.40 -38.00
C GLY A 17 26.97 -31.35 -37.31
N GLY A 18 26.31 -32.30 -37.95
CA GLY A 18 26.86 -33.42 -38.69
C GLY A 18 26.46 -34.69 -37.94
N VAL A 19 25.49 -35.45 -38.43
CA VAL A 19 25.28 -36.84 -37.99
C VAL A 19 24.88 -37.70 -39.19
N ALA A 20 25.66 -38.75 -39.38
CA ALA A 20 25.51 -39.81 -40.35
C ALA A 20 24.38 -40.80 -39.96
N GLY A 21 23.85 -41.44 -40.99
CA GLY A 21 23.08 -42.69 -41.06
C GLY A 21 22.56 -43.42 -39.80
N VAL A 22 21.25 -43.66 -39.82
CA VAL A 22 20.50 -44.92 -39.56
C VAL A 22 20.96 -45.82 -38.40
N GLY A 23 20.10 -45.97 -37.38
CA GLY A 23 20.11 -47.12 -36.46
C GLY A 23 19.20 -46.93 -35.24
N ALA A 24 18.30 -47.88 -34.99
CA ALA A 24 17.45 -47.93 -33.81
C ALA A 24 18.23 -48.19 -32.50
N ALA A 25 17.56 -47.97 -31.36
CA ALA A 25 18.02 -48.05 -29.96
C ALA A 25 18.67 -46.74 -29.44
N SER A 26 18.29 -46.15 -28.31
CA SER A 26 17.72 -46.70 -27.08
C SER A 26 17.20 -45.55 -26.20
N ALA A 27 16.26 -45.84 -25.30
CA ALA A 27 15.67 -44.92 -24.32
C ALA A 27 16.67 -44.32 -23.30
N VAL A 28 17.98 -44.48 -23.50
CA VAL A 28 19.06 -44.03 -22.62
C VAL A 28 19.45 -42.56 -22.88
N GLY A 29 19.20 -42.05 -24.09
CA GLY A 29 19.58 -40.67 -24.47
C GLY A 29 18.78 -39.57 -23.74
N LEU A 30 17.54 -39.85 -23.36
CA LEU A 30 16.66 -38.89 -22.67
C LEU A 30 17.06 -38.69 -21.20
N GLU A 31 17.62 -39.72 -20.57
CA GLU A 31 18.07 -39.68 -19.16
C GLU A 31 19.42 -38.94 -19.03
N SER A 32 20.32 -39.10 -20.00
CA SER A 32 21.58 -38.34 -20.07
C SER A 32 21.37 -36.85 -20.35
N ALA A 33 20.36 -36.49 -21.15
CA ALA A 33 20.00 -35.09 -21.41
C ALA A 33 19.36 -34.41 -20.18
N ARG A 34 18.64 -35.17 -19.33
CA ARG A 34 18.11 -34.68 -18.05
C ARG A 34 19.19 -34.50 -16.98
N ARG A 35 20.20 -35.38 -16.93
CA ARG A 35 21.34 -35.23 -16.00
C ARG A 35 22.35 -34.14 -16.39
N ALA A 36 22.37 -33.72 -17.66
CA ALA A 36 23.25 -32.66 -18.15
C ALA A 36 22.65 -31.24 -18.11
N GLY A 37 21.45 -31.05 -17.56
CA GLY A 37 20.85 -29.72 -17.37
C GLY A 37 20.44 -28.99 -18.66
N ALA A 38 20.60 -29.59 -19.85
CA ALA A 38 20.41 -28.91 -21.13
C ALA A 38 18.94 -28.69 -21.54
N LEU A 39 17.97 -29.16 -20.75
CA LEU A 39 16.54 -28.91 -20.93
C LEU A 39 15.88 -28.23 -19.70
N GLY A 40 16.67 -27.74 -18.75
CA GLY A 40 16.18 -26.87 -17.70
C GLY A 40 16.12 -25.44 -18.19
N GLY A 41 14.92 -24.86 -18.28
CA GLY A 41 14.79 -23.40 -18.32
C GLY A 41 15.52 -22.77 -17.13
N PRO A 42 15.85 -21.47 -17.17
CA PRO A 42 16.62 -20.83 -16.12
C PRO A 42 15.87 -20.99 -14.79
N THR A 43 16.37 -21.90 -13.95
CA THR A 43 16.01 -21.95 -12.54
C THR A 43 16.82 -20.85 -11.90
N VAL A 44 16.17 -19.72 -11.63
CA VAL A 44 16.69 -18.75 -10.67
C VAL A 44 16.72 -19.52 -9.35
N GLY A 45 17.91 -19.98 -8.98
CA GLY A 45 18.10 -20.82 -7.82
C GLY A 45 17.80 -20.04 -6.55
N GLU A 46 16.61 -20.25 -5.99
CA GLU A 46 16.44 -20.10 -4.55
C GLU A 46 17.24 -21.23 -3.89
N GLY A 47 18.19 -20.87 -3.03
CA GLY A 47 19.06 -21.84 -2.36
C GLY A 47 18.24 -22.88 -1.57
N PRO A 48 18.81 -24.07 -1.30
CA PRO A 48 18.13 -25.08 -0.49
C PRO A 48 17.81 -24.50 0.90
N GLY A 49 16.52 -24.30 1.18
CA GLY A 49 16.01 -23.76 2.45
C GLY A 49 15.23 -22.44 2.36
N ALA A 50 15.09 -21.82 1.18
CA ALA A 50 14.23 -20.64 1.03
C ALA A 50 12.74 -21.03 1.19
N VAL A 51 12.05 -20.38 2.14
CA VAL A 51 10.60 -20.51 2.27
C VAL A 51 9.96 -19.81 1.07
N ALA A 52 9.20 -20.54 0.27
CA ALA A 52 8.47 -19.98 -0.87
C ALA A 52 7.66 -18.75 -0.42
N HIS A 53 7.60 -17.69 -1.25
CA HIS A 53 6.97 -16.43 -0.85
C HIS A 53 5.57 -16.58 -0.26
N GLY A 54 4.77 -17.51 -0.80
CA GLY A 54 3.41 -17.81 -0.33
C GLY A 54 3.33 -18.50 1.04
N GLN A 55 4.43 -19.08 1.54
CA GLN A 55 4.51 -19.78 2.82
C GLN A 55 5.02 -18.89 3.96
N ARG A 56 5.47 -17.66 3.66
CA ARG A 56 5.91 -16.70 4.68
C ARG A 56 4.72 -16.19 5.48
N THR A 57 4.88 -16.03 6.79
CA THR A 57 3.85 -15.53 7.70
C THR A 57 4.30 -14.23 8.37
N GLU A 58 3.32 -13.47 8.88
CA GLU A 58 3.56 -12.34 9.79
C GLU A 58 2.82 -12.66 11.11
N PRO A 59 3.40 -12.36 12.28
CA PRO A 59 2.73 -12.63 13.56
C PRO A 59 1.45 -11.80 13.70
N PHE A 60 0.34 -12.45 14.08
CA PHE A 60 -0.90 -11.75 14.44
C PHE A 60 -0.86 -11.19 15.87
N HIS A 61 -0.38 -12.01 16.80
CA HIS A 61 -0.28 -11.65 18.22
C HIS A 61 0.96 -10.82 18.52
N GLY A 62 0.82 -9.88 19.45
CA GLY A 62 1.88 -8.97 19.86
C GLY A 62 1.32 -7.73 20.55
N ALA A 63 2.19 -6.90 21.13
CA ALA A 63 1.78 -5.64 21.75
C ALA A 63 1.13 -4.68 20.74
N ARG A 64 1.55 -4.75 19.47
CA ARG A 64 1.06 -3.93 18.37
C ARG A 64 0.55 -4.80 17.26
N GLN A 65 -0.47 -4.31 16.56
CA GLN A 65 -0.99 -4.98 15.38
C GLN A 65 0.04 -4.99 14.24
N ALA A 66 0.10 -6.10 13.51
CA ALA A 66 0.80 -6.16 12.23
C ALA A 66 0.10 -5.26 11.18
N GLY A 67 0.77 -5.02 10.06
CA GLY A 67 0.27 -4.15 8.98
C GLY A 67 0.47 -2.63 9.23
N VAL A 68 1.08 -2.26 10.36
CA VAL A 68 1.57 -0.89 10.64
C VAL A 68 3.08 -0.80 10.37
N GLY A 69 3.90 -1.38 11.26
CA GLY A 69 5.36 -1.46 11.08
C GLY A 69 5.83 -2.57 10.15
N THR A 70 4.93 -3.49 9.77
CA THR A 70 5.22 -4.54 8.78
C THR A 70 5.57 -3.92 7.42
N ALA A 71 6.67 -4.38 6.83
CA ALA A 71 7.06 -3.97 5.48
C ALA A 71 5.89 -4.16 4.49
N PRO A 72 5.50 -3.13 3.70
CA PRO A 72 4.29 -3.17 2.90
C PRO A 72 4.27 -4.33 1.91
N GLN A 73 3.21 -5.15 1.96
CA GLN A 73 3.02 -6.27 1.05
C GLN A 73 2.55 -5.80 -0.33
N ALA A 74 2.57 -6.70 -1.32
CA ALA A 74 2.19 -6.40 -2.70
C ALA A 74 0.74 -5.93 -2.89
N PHE A 75 -0.21 -6.47 -2.12
CA PHE A 75 -1.63 -6.18 -2.27
C PHE A 75 -2.25 -5.77 -0.93
N ALA A 76 -3.29 -4.92 -1.01
CA ALA A 76 -4.09 -4.53 0.14
C ALA A 76 -5.57 -4.42 -0.24
N ALA A 77 -6.44 -4.66 0.74
CA ALA A 77 -7.84 -4.26 0.72
C ALA A 77 -8.12 -3.49 2.02
N PHE A 78 -8.57 -2.25 1.90
CA PHE A 78 -9.09 -1.47 3.01
C PHE A 78 -10.61 -1.59 2.99
N VAL A 79 -11.17 -2.16 4.05
CA VAL A 79 -12.60 -2.48 4.15
C VAL A 79 -13.20 -1.75 5.32
N ALA A 80 -14.08 -0.78 5.07
CA ALA A 80 -14.85 -0.14 6.12
C ALA A 80 -16.23 -0.78 6.25
N LEU A 81 -16.64 -0.94 7.50
CA LEU A 81 -17.92 -1.51 7.89
C LEU A 81 -18.68 -0.51 8.74
N ASP A 82 -19.99 -0.41 8.51
CA ASP A 82 -20.93 0.31 9.38
C ASP A 82 -21.65 -0.71 10.25
N LEU A 83 -21.65 -0.48 11.57
CA LEU A 83 -22.35 -1.35 12.51
C LEU A 83 -23.86 -1.28 12.26
N HIS A 84 -24.56 -2.42 12.37
CA HIS A 84 -26.01 -2.41 12.26
C HIS A 84 -26.65 -1.49 13.31
N ALA A 85 -27.78 -0.86 12.99
CA ALA A 85 -28.41 0.15 13.85
C ALA A 85 -28.68 -0.33 15.30
N GLY A 86 -28.94 -1.63 15.48
CA GLY A 86 -29.15 -2.27 16.79
C GLY A 86 -27.87 -2.74 17.50
N ALA A 87 -26.68 -2.32 17.04
CA ALA A 87 -25.42 -2.73 17.65
C ALA A 87 -25.33 -2.29 19.12
N THR A 88 -24.80 -3.19 19.93
CA THR A 88 -24.61 -3.03 21.37
C THR A 88 -23.15 -3.23 21.72
N ARG A 89 -22.74 -2.81 22.91
CA ARG A 89 -21.42 -3.11 23.46
C ARG A 89 -21.08 -4.60 23.36
N ASP A 90 -22.02 -5.48 23.69
CA ASP A 90 -21.80 -6.93 23.66
C ASP A 90 -21.74 -7.52 22.25
N SER A 91 -22.50 -6.97 21.28
CA SER A 91 -22.40 -7.41 19.90
C SER A 91 -21.06 -6.98 19.27
N VAL A 92 -20.57 -5.78 19.59
CA VAL A 92 -19.23 -5.33 19.17
C VAL A 92 -18.15 -6.23 19.76
N ARG A 93 -18.22 -6.56 21.06
CA ARG A 93 -17.28 -7.50 21.70
C ARG A 93 -17.26 -8.86 21.00
N ARG A 94 -18.43 -9.41 20.70
CA ARG A 94 -18.57 -10.71 20.00
C ARG A 94 -17.98 -10.66 18.59
N MET A 95 -18.30 -9.61 17.83
CA MET A 95 -17.76 -9.41 16.47
C MET A 95 -16.24 -9.35 16.49
N LEU A 96 -15.64 -8.52 17.35
CA LEU A 96 -14.18 -8.37 17.41
C LEU A 96 -13.47 -9.67 17.81
N ARG A 97 -14.08 -10.48 18.68
CA ARG A 97 -13.55 -11.82 19.03
C ARG A 97 -13.52 -12.76 17.83
N VAL A 98 -14.65 -12.87 17.12
CA VAL A 98 -14.75 -13.74 15.93
C VAL A 98 -13.74 -13.30 14.88
N LEU A 99 -13.74 -12.02 14.52
CA LEU A 99 -12.82 -11.51 13.49
C LEU A 99 -11.35 -11.63 13.90
N SER A 100 -11.02 -11.50 15.18
CA SER A 100 -9.64 -11.70 15.67
C SER A 100 -9.21 -13.16 15.57
N ASP A 101 -10.09 -14.10 15.90
CA ASP A 101 -9.79 -15.54 15.79
C ASP A 101 -9.59 -15.93 14.32
N ASP A 102 -10.48 -15.47 13.42
CA ASP A 102 -10.37 -15.72 11.98
C ASP A 102 -9.08 -15.13 11.41
N ALA A 103 -8.76 -13.87 11.77
CA ALA A 103 -7.52 -13.23 11.35
C ALA A 103 -6.28 -13.95 11.90
N ALA A 104 -6.29 -14.39 13.16
CA ALA A 104 -5.20 -15.16 13.75
C ALA A 104 -4.98 -16.51 13.06
N ALA A 105 -6.06 -17.17 12.62
CA ALA A 105 -5.97 -18.41 11.85
C ALA A 105 -5.41 -18.16 10.44
N LEU A 106 -6.04 -17.25 9.69
CA LEU A 106 -5.70 -16.97 8.28
C LEU A 106 -4.25 -16.50 8.13
N THR A 107 -3.78 -15.61 9.00
CA THR A 107 -2.40 -15.07 8.95
C THR A 107 -1.34 -16.15 9.17
N GLN A 108 -1.71 -17.27 9.80
CA GLN A 108 -0.83 -18.42 10.04
C GLN A 108 -1.10 -19.60 9.09
N GLY A 109 -1.79 -19.34 7.97
CA GLY A 109 -2.04 -20.34 6.95
C GLY A 109 -3.08 -21.39 7.33
N ARG A 110 -3.97 -21.08 8.29
CA ARG A 110 -5.00 -22.00 8.80
C ARG A 110 -6.38 -21.47 8.45
N ALA A 111 -7.25 -22.37 8.01
CA ALA A 111 -8.63 -22.05 7.73
C ALA A 111 -9.42 -21.76 9.02
N PRO A 112 -10.18 -20.66 9.10
CA PRO A 112 -11.10 -20.40 10.21
C PRO A 112 -12.23 -21.42 10.31
N ILE A 113 -12.97 -21.38 11.43
CA ILE A 113 -14.15 -22.23 11.61
C ILE A 113 -15.22 -21.85 10.59
N GLY A 114 -15.75 -22.83 9.87
CA GLY A 114 -16.83 -22.60 8.90
C GLY A 114 -16.37 -22.09 7.54
N ASP A 115 -15.05 -21.99 7.31
CA ASP A 115 -14.46 -21.86 5.98
C ASP A 115 -14.83 -23.09 5.12
N GLN A 116 -15.36 -22.85 3.93
CA GLN A 116 -15.77 -23.91 3.00
C GLN A 116 -14.69 -24.19 1.94
N GLU A 117 -13.68 -23.33 1.86
CA GLU A 117 -12.58 -23.39 0.90
C GLU A 117 -11.21 -23.40 1.63
N PRO A 118 -10.98 -24.31 2.60
CA PRO A 118 -9.84 -24.25 3.53
C PRO A 118 -8.46 -24.30 2.86
N TRP A 119 -8.36 -24.86 1.64
CA TRP A 119 -7.12 -24.88 0.86
C TRP A 119 -6.67 -23.48 0.43
N LEU A 120 -7.56 -22.48 0.37
CA LEU A 120 -7.20 -21.09 0.10
C LEU A 120 -6.46 -20.43 1.28
N ALA A 121 -6.52 -21.02 2.47
CA ALA A 121 -5.76 -20.54 3.63
C ALA A 121 -4.31 -21.05 3.65
N GLU A 122 -3.97 -22.14 2.95
CA GLU A 122 -2.65 -22.79 3.02
C GLU A 122 -1.46 -21.91 2.56
N HIS A 123 -1.74 -20.78 1.92
CA HIS A 123 -0.75 -19.81 1.44
C HIS A 123 -0.98 -18.44 2.09
N PRO A 124 -0.47 -18.22 3.32
CA PRO A 124 -0.67 -16.97 4.02
C PRO A 124 0.04 -15.78 3.35
N ALA A 125 1.12 -15.98 2.58
CA ALA A 125 1.76 -14.93 1.79
C ALA A 125 1.99 -13.60 2.54
N ARG A 126 2.49 -13.66 3.79
CA ARG A 126 2.66 -12.52 4.70
C ARG A 126 1.36 -11.76 4.98
N LEU A 127 0.23 -12.46 5.05
CA LEU A 127 -1.07 -11.88 5.36
C LEU A 127 -1.02 -11.16 6.72
N THR A 128 -1.55 -9.95 6.75
CA THR A 128 -1.83 -9.19 7.98
C THR A 128 -3.24 -8.64 7.92
N VAL A 129 -3.91 -8.59 9.07
CA VAL A 129 -5.22 -7.94 9.23
C VAL A 129 -5.10 -6.92 10.37
N THR A 130 -5.23 -5.64 10.04
CA THR A 130 -5.20 -4.54 11.01
C THR A 130 -6.60 -3.99 11.22
N PHE A 131 -7.02 -3.86 12.47
CA PHE A 131 -8.31 -3.31 12.88
C PHE A 131 -8.15 -1.83 13.22
N GLY A 132 -9.07 -1.00 12.74
CA GLY A 132 -9.18 0.42 13.11
C GLY A 132 -10.60 0.77 13.51
N PHE A 133 -10.79 1.62 14.51
CA PHE A 133 -12.09 1.95 15.07
C PHE A 133 -12.50 3.38 14.73
N GLY A 134 -13.67 3.51 14.11
CA GLY A 134 -14.33 4.79 13.90
C GLY A 134 -15.05 5.28 15.17
N PRO A 135 -15.61 6.50 15.12
CA PRO A 135 -16.31 7.14 16.24
C PRO A 135 -17.34 6.25 16.96
N ARG A 136 -18.14 5.51 16.18
CA ARG A 136 -19.30 4.76 16.68
C ARG A 136 -18.93 3.63 17.65
N ILE A 137 -17.80 2.97 17.44
CA ILE A 137 -17.33 1.92 18.37
C ILE A 137 -17.06 2.52 19.76
N PHE A 138 -16.46 3.70 19.82
CA PHE A 138 -16.21 4.36 21.10
C PHE A 138 -17.50 4.78 21.77
N GLU A 139 -18.47 5.33 21.02
CA GLU A 139 -19.78 5.70 21.55
C GLU A 139 -20.52 4.53 22.21
N LEU A 140 -20.38 3.32 21.64
CA LEU A 140 -21.03 2.12 22.17
C LEU A 140 -20.28 1.45 23.32
N VAL A 141 -18.95 1.52 23.33
CA VAL A 141 -18.10 0.70 24.21
C VAL A 141 -17.42 1.50 25.31
N ALA A 142 -16.79 2.63 24.96
CA ALA A 142 -15.94 3.42 25.85
C ALA A 142 -15.88 4.91 25.44
N PRO A 143 -16.97 5.70 25.61
CA PRO A 143 -17.04 7.07 25.09
C PRO A 143 -15.92 7.99 25.61
N ALA A 144 -15.55 7.83 26.88
CA ALA A 144 -14.51 8.61 27.53
C ALA A 144 -13.09 8.35 26.98
N ARG A 145 -12.90 7.27 26.20
CA ARG A 145 -11.60 6.91 25.61
C ARG A 145 -11.45 7.37 24.16
N ARG A 146 -12.47 7.99 23.56
CA ARG A 146 -12.39 8.50 22.20
C ARG A 146 -11.37 9.63 22.13
N PRO A 147 -10.30 9.51 21.34
CA PRO A 147 -9.39 10.64 21.13
C PRO A 147 -10.09 11.78 20.38
N ALA A 148 -9.76 13.03 20.74
CA ALA A 148 -10.43 14.23 20.20
C ALA A 148 -10.26 14.40 18.68
N TRP A 149 -9.15 13.89 18.14
CA TRP A 149 -8.86 13.91 16.71
C TRP A 149 -9.64 12.85 15.91
N LEU A 150 -10.30 11.89 16.54
CA LEU A 150 -11.09 10.85 15.86
C LEU A 150 -12.44 11.41 15.43
N ARG A 151 -12.43 12.13 14.32
CA ARG A 151 -13.55 12.81 13.66
C ARG A 151 -13.19 13.03 12.18
N PRO A 152 -14.16 13.37 11.31
CA PRO A 152 -13.83 13.79 9.96
C PRO A 152 -12.77 14.88 9.96
N LEU A 153 -11.85 14.80 8.99
CA LEU A 153 -10.81 15.80 8.80
C LEU A 153 -11.45 17.17 8.50
N PRO A 154 -10.75 18.29 8.76
CA PRO A 154 -11.17 19.59 8.26
C PRO A 154 -11.35 19.55 6.74
N ALA A 155 -12.28 20.36 6.22
CA ALA A 155 -12.41 20.51 4.77
C ALA A 155 -11.17 21.20 4.18
N PHE A 156 -10.69 20.68 3.05
CA PHE A 156 -9.64 21.28 2.24
C PHE A 156 -10.22 21.77 0.91
N SER A 157 -9.68 22.84 0.33
CA SER A 157 -10.20 23.43 -0.91
C SER A 157 -10.15 22.46 -2.12
N ILE A 158 -9.19 21.53 -2.11
CA ILE A 158 -9.00 20.49 -3.12
C ILE A 158 -9.95 19.30 -2.99
N ASP A 159 -10.70 19.18 -1.89
CA ASP A 159 -11.56 18.02 -1.64
C ASP A 159 -12.72 17.95 -2.65
N ARG A 160 -12.95 16.77 -3.21
CA ARG A 160 -14.14 16.40 -4.01
C ARG A 160 -14.70 15.09 -3.47
N LEU A 161 -14.97 15.06 -2.16
CA LEU A 161 -15.32 13.83 -1.47
C LEU A 161 -16.66 13.28 -1.91
N GLU A 162 -16.67 11.96 -2.08
CA GLU A 162 -17.85 11.20 -2.35
C GLU A 162 -18.22 10.39 -1.11
N GLU A 163 -19.49 10.44 -0.71
CA GLU A 163 -19.98 9.77 0.50
C GLU A 163 -19.63 8.28 0.53
N ARG A 164 -19.62 7.62 -0.64
CA ARG A 164 -19.27 6.20 -0.82
C ARG A 164 -17.84 5.84 -0.43
N TRP A 165 -16.94 6.80 -0.23
CA TRP A 165 -15.53 6.57 0.12
C TRP A 165 -15.11 7.16 1.47
N ASN A 166 -16.06 7.74 2.22
CA ASN A 166 -15.77 8.43 3.48
C ASN A 166 -16.03 7.54 4.68
N ASP A 167 -15.42 7.85 5.83
CA ASP A 167 -15.77 7.33 7.16
C ASP A 167 -15.86 5.78 7.28
N GLY A 168 -16.55 5.30 8.31
CA GLY A 168 -16.73 3.89 8.67
C GLY A 168 -16.61 3.65 10.18
N ASP A 169 -17.33 2.66 10.70
CA ASP A 169 -17.31 2.33 12.13
C ASP A 169 -16.18 1.38 12.51
N LEU A 170 -15.86 0.42 11.63
CA LEU A 170 -14.75 -0.52 11.75
C LEU A 170 -14.00 -0.60 10.43
N LEU A 171 -12.68 -0.45 10.46
CA LEU A 171 -11.78 -0.74 9.36
C LEU A 171 -11.13 -2.11 9.56
N LEU A 172 -11.07 -2.88 8.48
CA LEU A 172 -10.14 -3.99 8.30
C LEU A 172 -9.17 -3.64 7.17
N GLN A 173 -7.89 -3.45 7.48
CA GLN A 173 -6.82 -3.35 6.49
C GLN A 173 -6.20 -4.74 6.32
N ILE A 174 -6.44 -5.35 5.17
CA ILE A 174 -6.00 -6.70 4.84
C ILE A 174 -4.88 -6.58 3.82
N CYS A 175 -3.67 -7.08 4.11
CA CYS A 175 -2.53 -6.98 3.19
C CYS A 175 -1.83 -8.32 3.06
N ALA A 176 -1.44 -8.71 1.85
CA ALA A 176 -0.64 -9.91 1.58
C ALA A 176 0.17 -9.75 0.27
N ASP A 177 1.18 -10.60 0.09
CA ASP A 177 2.00 -10.66 -1.13
C ASP A 177 1.30 -11.41 -2.27
N ASP A 178 0.14 -12.01 -2.01
CA ASP A 178 -0.69 -12.70 -3.00
C ASP A 178 -2.14 -12.17 -2.98
N ARG A 179 -2.70 -11.92 -4.18
CA ARG A 179 -4.04 -11.33 -4.33
C ARG A 179 -5.16 -12.34 -4.03
N LEU A 180 -4.96 -13.63 -4.30
CA LEU A 180 -5.95 -14.65 -3.98
C LEU A 180 -6.08 -14.80 -2.46
N THR A 181 -4.96 -14.74 -1.72
CA THR A 181 -4.95 -14.70 -0.26
C THR A 181 -5.72 -13.50 0.30
N VAL A 182 -5.52 -12.29 -0.24
CA VAL A 182 -6.30 -11.10 0.16
C VAL A 182 -7.80 -11.30 -0.10
N ALA A 183 -8.17 -11.80 -1.28
CA ALA A 183 -9.57 -12.03 -1.64
C ALA A 183 -10.25 -13.05 -0.73
N HIS A 184 -9.54 -14.14 -0.39
CA HIS A 184 -10.02 -15.16 0.53
C HIS A 184 -10.22 -14.60 1.95
N ALA A 185 -9.20 -13.93 2.50
CA ALA A 185 -9.28 -13.34 3.84
C ALA A 185 -10.41 -12.30 3.95
N GLN A 186 -10.56 -11.44 2.95
CA GLN A 186 -11.68 -10.48 2.88
C GLN A 186 -13.02 -11.21 2.87
N ARG A 187 -13.18 -12.25 2.05
CA ARG A 187 -14.44 -13.01 1.96
C ARG A 187 -14.83 -13.63 3.30
N MET A 188 -13.87 -14.22 4.01
CA MET A 188 -14.07 -14.84 5.31
C MET A 188 -14.44 -13.81 6.38
N LEU A 189 -13.63 -12.78 6.57
CA LEU A 189 -13.90 -11.73 7.56
C LEU A 189 -15.25 -11.04 7.33
N LEU A 190 -15.63 -10.79 6.06
CA LEU A 190 -16.94 -10.21 5.73
C LEU A 190 -18.11 -11.18 5.95
N LYS A 191 -17.89 -12.48 5.72
CA LYS A 191 -18.90 -13.50 5.98
C LYS A 191 -19.25 -13.56 7.47
N ASP A 192 -18.26 -13.44 8.33
CA ASP A 192 -18.45 -13.50 9.79
C ASP A 192 -18.85 -12.17 10.41
N ALA A 193 -18.51 -11.03 9.77
CA ALA A 193 -19.00 -9.72 10.16
C ALA A 193 -20.48 -9.46 9.80
N ARG A 194 -21.07 -10.18 8.83
CA ARG A 194 -22.37 -9.85 8.21
C ARG A 194 -23.54 -9.66 9.18
N SER A 195 -23.54 -10.38 10.29
CA SER A 195 -24.61 -10.34 11.30
C SER A 195 -24.47 -9.15 12.25
N PHE A 196 -23.32 -8.47 12.22
CA PHE A 196 -22.96 -7.35 13.10
C PHE A 196 -22.86 -6.02 12.36
N ALA A 197 -22.44 -6.04 11.10
CA ALA A 197 -22.15 -4.86 10.30
C ALA A 197 -22.46 -5.07 8.81
N ALA A 198 -22.54 -3.96 8.08
CA ALA A 198 -22.64 -3.92 6.62
C ALA A 198 -21.37 -3.31 6.02
N VAL A 199 -21.03 -3.73 4.80
CA VAL A 199 -19.91 -3.12 4.06
C VAL A 199 -20.28 -1.71 3.66
N ARG A 200 -19.49 -0.73 4.11
CA ARG A 200 -19.61 0.66 3.68
C ARG A 200 -18.85 0.90 2.39
N TRP A 201 -17.58 0.48 2.36
CA TRP A 201 -16.74 0.52 1.17
C TRP A 201 -15.60 -0.49 1.23
N VAL A 202 -15.11 -0.86 0.05
CA VAL A 202 -13.89 -1.66 -0.14
C VAL A 202 -12.99 -0.91 -1.11
N GLN A 203 -11.74 -0.69 -0.71
CA GLN A 203 -10.72 -0.06 -1.53
C GLN A 203 -9.55 -1.02 -1.70
N ASP A 204 -9.51 -1.69 -2.84
CA ASP A 204 -8.39 -2.52 -3.24
C ASP A 204 -7.20 -1.66 -3.66
N GLY A 205 -6.00 -2.14 -3.37
CA GLY A 205 -4.77 -1.50 -3.76
C GLY A 205 -3.63 -2.48 -4.02
N PHE A 206 -2.62 -2.02 -4.77
CA PHE A 206 -1.47 -2.81 -5.14
C PHE A 206 -0.16 -1.98 -5.14
N ARG A 207 0.94 -2.72 -5.01
CA ARG A 207 2.33 -2.31 -5.21
C ARG A 207 2.95 -3.28 -6.21
N HIS A 208 4.26 -3.25 -6.36
CA HIS A 208 4.97 -4.30 -7.10
C HIS A 208 4.71 -5.67 -6.47
N THR A 209 4.44 -6.66 -7.33
CA THR A 209 4.34 -8.05 -6.88
C THR A 209 5.68 -8.50 -6.31
N VAL A 210 5.65 -9.40 -5.34
CA VAL A 210 6.86 -9.96 -4.71
C VAL A 210 7.80 -10.54 -5.79
N GLY A 211 9.09 -10.25 -5.68
CA GLY A 211 10.12 -10.73 -6.61
C GLY A 211 10.21 -9.98 -7.95
N SER A 212 9.29 -9.05 -8.25
CA SER A 212 9.38 -8.24 -9.49
C SER A 212 10.42 -7.12 -9.44
N VAL A 213 10.81 -6.72 -8.23
CA VAL A 213 11.84 -5.71 -7.94
C VAL A 213 12.70 -6.17 -6.76
N PRO A 214 13.94 -5.68 -6.62
CA PRO A 214 14.77 -5.95 -5.44
C PRO A 214 14.05 -5.65 -4.13
N GLU A 215 14.29 -6.49 -3.11
CA GLU A 215 13.73 -6.28 -1.78
C GLU A 215 14.21 -4.96 -1.17
N GLY A 216 13.31 -4.24 -0.50
CA GLY A 216 13.60 -2.94 0.11
C GLY A 216 13.63 -1.76 -0.88
N GLN A 217 13.45 -1.98 -2.19
CA GLN A 217 13.32 -0.88 -3.14
C GLN A 217 12.04 -0.07 -2.86
N SER A 218 12.15 1.27 -2.87
CA SER A 218 11.00 2.17 -2.82
C SER A 218 10.03 1.87 -3.96
N MET A 219 8.73 1.92 -3.68
CA MET A 219 7.72 1.63 -4.71
C MET A 219 7.68 2.75 -5.75
N ARG A 220 7.01 2.49 -6.87
CA ARG A 220 6.51 3.54 -7.74
C ARG A 220 5.00 3.68 -7.63
N ASN A 221 4.51 4.91 -7.76
CA ASN A 221 3.09 5.18 -7.92
C ASN A 221 2.69 5.26 -9.41
N LEU A 222 1.41 5.45 -9.71
CA LEU A 222 0.90 5.48 -11.10
C LEU A 222 1.29 6.72 -11.91
N PHE A 223 1.81 7.78 -11.27
CA PHE A 223 2.50 8.86 -11.97
C PHE A 223 3.94 8.49 -12.37
N GLY A 224 4.42 7.29 -11.99
CA GLY A 224 5.77 6.82 -12.22
C GLY A 224 6.79 7.33 -11.20
N GLN A 225 6.36 8.07 -10.17
CA GLN A 225 7.24 8.66 -9.16
C GLN A 225 7.77 7.59 -8.21
N VAL A 226 9.02 7.72 -7.76
CA VAL A 226 9.53 6.92 -6.62
C VAL A 226 8.85 7.42 -5.35
N ASP A 227 8.24 6.51 -4.59
CA ASP A 227 7.40 6.84 -3.44
C ASP A 227 7.77 5.98 -2.21
N GLY A 228 7.98 6.66 -1.09
CA GLY A 228 8.30 6.05 0.22
C GLY A 228 9.68 6.42 0.77
N THR A 229 10.51 7.15 0.00
CA THR A 229 11.92 7.47 0.32
C THR A 229 12.17 7.99 1.74
N ALA A 230 11.35 8.93 2.20
CA ALA A 230 11.55 9.65 3.47
C ALA A 230 10.73 9.08 4.63
N ASN A 231 10.21 7.86 4.52
CA ASN A 231 9.50 7.21 5.63
C ASN A 231 10.49 6.73 6.70
N ALA A 232 10.15 6.96 7.97
CA ALA A 232 10.85 6.34 9.09
C ALA A 232 10.75 4.80 8.98
N ARG A 233 11.88 4.11 9.18
CA ARG A 233 11.95 2.65 9.17
C ARG A 233 11.41 2.10 10.49
N ALA A 234 10.60 1.04 10.42
CA ALA A 234 10.08 0.37 11.60
C ALA A 234 11.21 -0.05 12.55
N GLY A 235 10.98 0.06 13.86
CA GLY A 235 11.96 -0.25 14.91
C GLY A 235 13.01 0.84 15.16
N THR A 236 12.97 1.98 14.45
CA THR A 236 13.78 3.15 14.78
C THR A 236 13.07 4.05 15.79
N ASP A 237 13.83 4.79 16.61
CA ASP A 237 13.26 5.77 17.56
C ASP A 237 12.39 6.83 16.87
N GLU A 238 12.73 7.20 15.64
CA GLU A 238 11.91 8.10 14.83
C GLU A 238 10.54 7.50 14.53
N PHE A 239 10.48 6.24 14.09
CA PHE A 239 9.23 5.53 13.81
C PHE A 239 8.39 5.40 15.08
N GLU A 240 9.01 5.01 16.19
CA GLU A 240 8.35 4.89 17.49
C GLU A 240 7.68 6.19 17.93
N ARG A 241 8.42 7.32 17.84
CA ARG A 241 7.88 8.65 18.17
C ARG A 241 6.76 9.08 17.23
N THR A 242 6.94 8.83 15.93
CA THR A 242 6.01 9.27 14.88
C THR A 242 4.68 8.53 14.97
N VAL A 243 4.73 7.21 15.10
CA VAL A 243 3.54 6.33 14.98
C VAL A 243 2.87 6.10 16.32
N TYR A 244 3.64 5.79 17.37
CA TYR A 244 3.10 5.41 18.68
C TYR A 244 3.20 6.52 19.73
N GLY A 245 3.80 7.66 19.39
CA GLY A 245 3.83 8.86 20.21
C GLY A 245 4.86 8.80 21.34
N ARG A 246 5.82 9.73 21.31
CA ARG A 246 6.59 10.22 22.46
C ARG A 246 6.96 11.69 22.20
N ASP A 247 7.55 12.39 23.17
CA ASP A 247 8.10 13.74 22.99
C ASP A 247 7.11 14.80 22.44
N GLY A 248 5.89 14.82 22.99
CA GLY A 248 4.90 15.89 22.73
C GLY A 248 3.54 15.42 22.23
N PHE A 249 3.42 14.15 21.80
CA PHE A 249 2.15 13.49 21.53
C PHE A 249 1.98 12.28 22.44
N ALA A 250 0.83 12.20 23.09
CA ALA A 250 0.43 11.03 23.86
C ALA A 250 -0.54 10.20 23.00
N PRO A 251 -0.27 8.92 22.73
CA PRO A 251 -1.21 8.10 21.99
C PRO A 251 -2.50 7.94 22.79
N TRP A 252 -3.61 7.70 22.09
CA TRP A 252 -4.93 7.54 22.70
C TRP A 252 -5.02 6.31 23.64
N THR A 253 -4.11 5.36 23.44
CA THR A 253 -3.86 4.20 24.29
C THR A 253 -2.41 3.78 24.06
N GLU A 254 -1.77 3.15 25.05
CA GLU A 254 -0.46 2.54 24.86
C GLU A 254 -0.49 1.56 23.67
N ASP A 255 0.57 1.61 22.85
CA ASP A 255 0.74 0.83 21.62
C ASP A 255 -0.34 0.99 20.54
N GLY A 256 -1.24 1.96 20.70
CA GLY A 256 -2.19 2.40 19.67
C GLY A 256 -1.61 3.46 18.74
N THR A 257 -2.23 3.62 17.57
CA THR A 257 -1.92 4.68 16.59
C THR A 257 -3.21 5.22 15.99
N ALA A 258 -3.14 6.36 15.30
CA ALA A 258 -4.16 6.80 14.36
C ALA A 258 -3.85 6.29 12.94
N LEU A 259 -4.88 6.15 12.13
CA LEU A 259 -4.79 5.89 10.70
C LEU A 259 -5.68 6.90 9.96
N VAL A 260 -5.11 7.61 8.99
CA VAL A 260 -5.84 8.41 8.02
C VAL A 260 -5.82 7.68 6.68
N VAL A 261 -6.99 7.46 6.09
CA VAL A 261 -7.14 6.90 4.74
C VAL A 261 -7.72 7.98 3.83
N ARG A 262 -7.03 8.29 2.73
CA ARG A 262 -7.48 9.21 1.69
C ARG A 262 -7.49 8.49 0.35
N ARG A 263 -8.64 8.44 -0.30
CA ARG A 263 -8.72 8.00 -1.70
C ARG A 263 -8.41 9.19 -2.59
N ILE A 264 -7.29 9.14 -3.29
CA ILE A 264 -6.79 10.24 -4.10
C ILE A 264 -6.78 9.80 -5.56
N ALA A 265 -7.68 10.36 -6.37
CA ALA A 265 -7.70 10.14 -7.80
C ALA A 265 -6.50 10.83 -8.46
N MET A 266 -5.89 10.15 -9.42
CA MET A 266 -4.79 10.67 -10.23
C MET A 266 -5.31 10.93 -11.64
N ASN A 267 -5.24 12.19 -12.08
CA ASN A 267 -5.55 12.57 -13.44
C ASN A 267 -4.35 12.25 -14.34
N LEU A 268 -4.27 10.99 -14.77
CA LEU A 268 -3.18 10.46 -15.59
C LEU A 268 -3.15 11.12 -16.98
N ASP A 269 -4.30 11.45 -17.55
CA ASP A 269 -4.39 12.01 -18.90
C ASP A 269 -3.69 13.38 -19.00
N THR A 270 -4.00 14.31 -18.08
CA THR A 270 -3.32 15.62 -18.06
C THR A 270 -1.94 15.57 -17.44
N TRP A 271 -1.62 14.50 -16.68
CA TRP A 271 -0.23 14.24 -16.27
C TRP A 271 0.61 13.85 -17.48
N ASP A 272 0.07 13.05 -18.40
CA ASP A 272 0.75 12.61 -19.62
C ASP A 272 1.06 13.74 -20.60
N GLU A 273 0.26 14.81 -20.59
CA GLU A 273 0.50 16.03 -21.36
C GLU A 273 1.64 16.90 -20.80
N ALA A 274 1.97 16.79 -19.51
CA ALA A 274 3.05 17.55 -18.89
C ALA A 274 4.42 16.99 -19.31
N ASP A 275 5.41 17.86 -19.52
CA ASP A 275 6.77 17.39 -19.78
C ASP A 275 7.47 16.91 -18.50
N THR A 276 8.54 16.12 -18.65
CA THR A 276 9.29 15.58 -17.49
C THR A 276 9.80 16.69 -16.56
N PRO A 277 10.37 17.81 -17.05
CA PRO A 277 10.77 18.91 -16.18
C PRO A 277 9.64 19.46 -15.33
N ALA A 278 8.44 19.70 -15.87
CA ALA A 278 7.30 20.18 -15.08
C ALA A 278 6.84 19.16 -14.03
N ARG A 279 6.84 17.87 -14.39
CA ARG A 279 6.51 16.78 -13.46
C ARG A 279 7.50 16.71 -12.30
N GLU A 280 8.81 16.78 -12.59
CA GLU A 280 9.87 16.75 -11.59
C GLU A 280 9.89 18.02 -10.73
N ASP A 281 9.59 19.19 -11.31
CA ASP A 281 9.49 20.48 -10.60
C ASP A 281 8.28 20.52 -9.64
N ALA A 282 7.13 19.98 -10.07
CA ALA A 282 5.95 19.86 -9.21
C ALA A 282 6.20 18.95 -7.99
N VAL A 283 7.01 17.90 -8.14
CA VAL A 283 7.35 16.98 -7.04
C VAL A 283 8.52 17.50 -6.20
N GLY A 284 9.53 18.10 -6.85
CA GLY A 284 10.83 18.43 -6.28
C GLY A 284 11.84 17.27 -6.25
N ARG A 285 11.55 16.17 -6.98
CA ARG A 285 12.41 14.98 -7.12
C ARG A 285 12.38 14.47 -8.56
N ARG A 286 13.47 13.83 -8.97
CA ARG A 286 13.60 13.22 -10.29
C ARG A 286 12.74 11.96 -10.41
N LEU A 287 12.05 11.79 -11.53
CA LEU A 287 11.21 10.61 -11.76
C LEU A 287 12.06 9.35 -11.94
N ARG A 288 13.24 9.48 -12.56
CA ARG A 288 14.09 8.33 -12.91
C ARG A 288 14.54 7.54 -11.67
N ASP A 289 15.05 8.22 -10.65
CA ASP A 289 15.75 7.61 -9.52
C ASP A 289 15.29 8.14 -8.16
N GLY A 290 14.36 9.09 -8.12
CA GLY A 290 13.83 9.65 -6.88
C GLY A 290 14.76 10.64 -6.18
N ALA A 291 15.93 10.96 -6.74
CA ALA A 291 16.84 11.94 -6.13
C ALA A 291 16.16 13.32 -6.04
N PRO A 292 16.42 14.12 -4.99
CA PRO A 292 15.99 15.52 -4.99
C PRO A 292 16.62 16.26 -6.17
N LEU A 293 15.97 17.32 -6.65
CA LEU A 293 16.51 18.13 -7.76
C LEU A 293 17.91 18.72 -7.44
N THR A 294 18.23 18.83 -6.15
CA THR A 294 19.52 19.30 -5.62
C THR A 294 20.54 18.18 -5.35
N GLY A 295 20.19 16.92 -5.59
CA GLY A 295 21.00 15.75 -5.26
C GLY A 295 21.20 14.78 -6.43
N THR A 296 21.73 13.60 -6.11
CA THR A 296 22.17 12.58 -7.07
C THR A 296 21.63 11.18 -6.80
N ALA A 297 21.26 10.87 -5.55
CA ALA A 297 20.69 9.59 -5.14
C ALA A 297 19.36 9.78 -4.41
N GLU A 298 18.52 8.74 -4.39
CA GLU A 298 17.17 8.76 -3.79
C GLU A 298 17.18 9.31 -2.35
N HIS A 299 18.10 8.81 -1.54
CA HIS A 299 18.21 9.14 -0.12
C HIS A 299 19.08 10.38 0.17
N ASP A 300 19.49 11.13 -0.84
CA ASP A 300 20.11 12.43 -0.61
C ASP A 300 19.10 13.38 0.05
N GLU A 301 19.59 14.19 0.99
CA GLU A 301 18.80 15.18 1.71
C GLU A 301 18.46 16.37 0.79
N PRO A 302 17.18 16.73 0.58
CA PRO A 302 16.82 17.87 -0.27
C PRO A 302 17.29 19.20 0.32
N ASP A 303 18.08 19.96 -0.45
CA ASP A 303 18.51 21.31 -0.06
C ASP A 303 17.46 22.34 -0.46
N LEU A 304 16.59 22.71 0.49
CA LEU A 304 15.53 23.70 0.27
C LEU A 304 16.07 25.14 0.21
N ALA A 305 17.33 25.38 0.57
CA ALA A 305 17.97 26.69 0.49
C ALA A 305 18.67 26.92 -0.87
N ALA A 306 18.97 25.85 -1.63
CA ALA A 306 19.59 25.94 -2.94
C ALA A 306 18.84 26.90 -3.90
N ARG A 307 19.60 27.73 -4.61
CA ARG A 307 19.11 28.68 -5.60
C ARG A 307 19.75 28.42 -6.96
N GLY A 308 18.95 28.52 -8.02
CA GLY A 308 19.44 28.47 -9.39
C GLY A 308 20.14 29.77 -9.82
N PRO A 309 20.67 29.83 -11.06
CA PRO A 309 21.40 31.00 -11.57
C PRO A 309 20.62 32.32 -11.57
N LEU A 310 19.29 32.24 -11.62
CA LEU A 310 18.38 33.39 -11.61
C LEU A 310 17.91 33.78 -10.19
N GLY A 311 18.43 33.12 -9.14
CA GLY A 311 18.07 33.40 -7.75
C GLY A 311 16.78 32.73 -7.26
N PHE A 312 16.06 31.99 -8.11
CA PHE A 312 14.89 31.20 -7.71
C PHE A 312 15.30 29.89 -6.99
N PRO A 313 14.46 29.36 -6.07
CA PRO A 313 14.67 28.05 -5.47
C PRO A 313 14.82 26.94 -6.52
N VAL A 314 15.79 26.03 -6.33
CA VAL A 314 15.94 24.86 -7.22
C VAL A 314 14.78 23.87 -7.04
N ILE A 315 14.37 23.64 -5.79
CA ILE A 315 13.12 22.98 -5.46
C ILE A 315 12.12 24.11 -5.24
N ALA A 316 11.07 24.21 -6.07
CA ALA A 316 10.14 25.32 -6.06
C ALA A 316 9.32 25.45 -4.75
N ASP A 317 8.74 26.62 -4.47
CA ASP A 317 7.93 26.85 -3.26
C ASP A 317 6.67 26.00 -3.22
N TYR A 318 6.10 25.68 -4.38
CA TYR A 318 4.95 24.81 -4.58
C TYR A 318 5.29 23.32 -4.67
N ALA A 319 6.57 22.93 -4.65
CA ALA A 319 6.97 21.54 -4.86
C ALA A 319 6.47 20.64 -3.73
N HIS A 320 5.90 19.49 -4.08
CA HIS A 320 5.29 18.55 -3.13
C HIS A 320 6.23 18.17 -1.98
N VAL A 321 7.51 17.86 -2.27
CA VAL A 321 8.51 17.50 -1.25
C VAL A 321 8.77 18.64 -0.25
N ARG A 322 8.67 19.90 -0.68
CA ARG A 322 8.84 21.05 0.21
C ARG A 322 7.58 21.26 1.06
N ARG A 323 6.40 21.20 0.44
CA ARG A 323 5.12 21.46 1.14
C ARG A 323 4.76 20.37 2.14
N SER A 324 5.06 19.11 1.81
CA SER A 324 4.83 17.94 2.67
C SER A 324 5.81 17.84 3.82
N ARG A 325 6.98 18.47 3.71
CA ARG A 325 8.00 18.47 4.75
C ARG A 325 7.73 19.56 5.79
N SER A 326 7.95 19.22 7.05
CA SER A 326 8.00 20.17 8.16
C SER A 326 9.43 20.28 8.71
N GLU A 327 9.81 21.48 9.16
CA GLU A 327 11.00 21.65 9.99
C GLU A 327 10.77 21.09 11.41
N ASP A 328 9.51 20.99 11.85
CA ASP A 328 9.15 20.33 13.09
C ASP A 328 9.09 18.80 12.87
N PRO A 329 10.04 18.02 13.40
CA PRO A 329 10.04 16.56 13.22
C PRO A 329 8.84 15.88 13.87
N ARG A 330 8.11 16.56 14.76
CA ARG A 330 6.91 16.02 15.39
C ARG A 330 5.76 15.90 14.39
N GLU A 331 5.68 16.76 13.38
CA GLU A 331 4.62 16.71 12.36
C GLU A 331 4.76 15.54 11.37
N ARG A 332 5.80 14.71 11.49
CA ARG A 332 6.02 13.57 10.57
C ARG A 332 4.87 12.56 10.63
N ILE A 333 4.70 11.81 9.56
CA ILE A 333 3.74 10.70 9.45
C ILE A 333 4.43 9.50 8.80
N HIS A 334 3.97 8.28 9.11
CA HIS A 334 4.42 7.08 8.40
C HIS A 334 3.44 6.73 7.27
N ARG A 335 3.86 6.89 6.02
CA ARG A 335 2.99 6.64 4.85
C ARG A 335 3.05 5.19 4.41
N ARG A 336 1.91 4.56 4.20
CA ARG A 336 1.78 3.16 3.78
C ARG A 336 0.78 3.02 2.63
N ALA A 337 1.01 3.78 1.58
CA ALA A 337 0.08 3.90 0.46
C ALA A 337 0.13 2.69 -0.51
N TYR A 338 -0.97 2.55 -1.27
CA TYR A 338 -1.16 1.56 -2.33
C TYR A 338 -1.76 2.24 -3.56
N ASN A 339 -1.36 1.82 -4.75
CA ASN A 339 -1.99 2.25 -6.00
C ASN A 339 -3.36 1.58 -6.16
N TYR A 340 -4.31 2.23 -6.83
CA TYR A 340 -5.48 1.55 -7.36
C TYR A 340 -5.64 1.87 -8.84
N ASP A 341 -6.16 0.90 -9.59
CA ASP A 341 -6.52 1.05 -11.00
C ASP A 341 -7.76 0.19 -11.24
N GLN A 342 -8.89 0.86 -11.47
CA GLN A 342 -10.20 0.24 -11.58
C GLN A 342 -10.77 0.47 -12.99
N PRO A 343 -11.47 -0.54 -13.53
CA PRO A 343 -12.11 -0.40 -14.83
C PRO A 343 -13.19 0.70 -14.78
N VAL A 344 -13.33 1.41 -15.89
CA VAL A 344 -14.39 2.42 -16.10
C VAL A 344 -15.43 1.90 -17.08
N ALA A 345 -16.68 2.33 -16.91
CA ALA A 345 -17.77 2.06 -17.83
C ALA A 345 -18.38 3.39 -18.30
N GLY A 346 -18.60 3.55 -19.61
CA GLY A 346 -19.18 4.77 -20.17
C GLY A 346 -18.28 6.02 -20.14
N ALA A 347 -16.96 5.86 -19.96
CA ALA A 347 -16.01 6.95 -19.95
C ALA A 347 -15.71 7.48 -21.36
N SER A 348 -15.37 8.77 -21.47
CA SER A 348 -14.91 9.41 -22.72
C SER A 348 -13.53 8.91 -23.15
N GLY A 349 -12.77 8.27 -22.26
CA GLY A 349 -11.38 7.89 -22.47
C GLY A 349 -10.40 9.06 -22.33
N THR A 350 -10.88 10.21 -21.84
CA THR A 350 -10.08 11.42 -21.56
C THR A 350 -10.73 12.18 -20.41
N ALA A 351 -9.94 12.50 -19.39
CA ALA A 351 -10.27 13.40 -18.29
C ALA A 351 -9.64 14.78 -18.53
N ARG A 352 -10.38 15.85 -18.28
CA ARG A 352 -9.85 17.22 -18.32
C ARG A 352 -9.17 17.57 -17.01
N ARG A 353 -8.41 18.66 -17.01
CA ARG A 353 -7.72 19.17 -15.81
C ARG A 353 -8.70 19.32 -14.63
N GLY A 354 -8.34 18.73 -13.49
CA GLY A 354 -9.13 18.77 -12.26
C GLY A 354 -10.32 17.81 -12.22
N GLU A 355 -10.57 17.03 -13.27
CA GLU A 355 -11.55 15.94 -13.24
C GLU A 355 -10.94 14.70 -12.60
N ALA A 356 -11.76 13.96 -11.85
CA ALA A 356 -11.40 12.70 -11.18
C ALA A 356 -11.96 11.45 -11.88
N GLU A 357 -12.77 11.65 -12.95
CA GLU A 357 -13.45 10.63 -13.73
C GLU A 357 -13.39 10.99 -15.23
N GLY A 358 -13.79 10.07 -16.11
CA GLY A 358 -13.85 10.29 -17.57
C GLY A 358 -12.64 9.81 -18.36
N GLY A 359 -11.51 9.57 -17.69
CA GLY A 359 -10.28 9.04 -18.28
C GLY A 359 -10.36 7.57 -18.69
N VAL A 360 -9.24 7.03 -19.19
CA VAL A 360 -9.15 5.62 -19.64
C VAL A 360 -9.31 4.60 -18.51
N SER A 361 -9.05 4.98 -17.27
CA SER A 361 -9.29 4.18 -16.07
C SER A 361 -9.60 5.06 -14.86
N SER A 362 -10.14 4.45 -13.79
CA SER A 362 -10.28 5.09 -12.48
C SER A 362 -9.06 4.70 -11.67
N ALA A 363 -8.04 5.55 -11.74
CA ALA A 363 -6.72 5.29 -11.17
C ALA A 363 -6.35 6.31 -10.09
N GLY A 364 -5.49 5.88 -9.19
CA GLY A 364 -4.96 6.76 -8.16
C GLY A 364 -4.26 6.02 -7.04
N MET A 365 -4.36 6.59 -5.84
CA MET A 365 -3.71 6.09 -4.64
C MET A 365 -4.71 5.99 -3.48
N VAL A 366 -4.73 4.83 -2.83
CA VAL A 366 -5.25 4.70 -1.47
C VAL A 366 -4.12 5.13 -0.54
N PHE A 367 -4.10 6.41 -0.22
CA PHE A 367 -3.14 6.97 0.71
C PHE A 367 -3.53 6.56 2.13
N ALA A 368 -2.65 5.85 2.82
CA ALA A 368 -2.78 5.52 4.22
C ALA A 368 -1.60 6.11 4.99
N SER A 369 -1.86 6.78 6.12
CA SER A 369 -0.80 7.24 7.02
C SER A 369 -1.08 6.92 8.47
N PHE A 370 -0.02 6.51 9.17
CA PHE A 370 -0.01 6.24 10.59
C PHE A 370 0.73 7.33 11.35
N GLN A 371 0.13 7.76 12.45
CA GLN A 371 0.63 8.83 13.31
C GLN A 371 -0.02 8.72 14.70
N SER A 372 0.59 9.28 15.73
CA SER A 372 0.02 9.27 17.08
C SER A 372 -1.14 10.26 17.25
N ASP A 373 -1.02 11.44 16.63
CA ASP A 373 -2.01 12.52 16.68
C ASP A 373 -2.31 13.07 15.27
N VAL A 374 -3.58 13.01 14.85
CA VAL A 374 -3.99 13.45 13.50
C VAL A 374 -3.97 14.97 13.38
N ASP A 375 -4.38 15.69 14.42
CA ASP A 375 -4.47 17.16 14.41
C ASP A 375 -3.08 17.81 14.46
N GLY A 376 -2.11 17.16 15.11
CA GLY A 376 -0.73 17.60 15.23
C GLY A 376 0.22 17.12 14.14
N GLN A 377 -0.12 16.08 13.38
CA GLN A 377 0.79 15.48 12.38
C GLN A 377 0.22 15.54 10.96
N PHE A 378 -0.94 14.91 10.70
CA PHE A 378 -1.49 14.86 9.35
C PHE A 378 -2.08 16.20 8.89
N VAL A 379 -2.90 16.84 9.74
CA VAL A 379 -3.64 18.05 9.38
C VAL A 379 -2.72 19.22 8.98
N PRO A 380 -1.61 19.53 9.70
CA PRO A 380 -0.71 20.62 9.31
C PRO A 380 -0.03 20.37 7.96
N ILE A 381 0.36 19.13 7.67
CA ILE A 381 0.88 18.73 6.36
C ILE A 381 -0.16 18.99 5.28
N GLN A 382 -1.37 18.46 5.45
CA GLN A 382 -2.42 18.57 4.42
C GLN A 382 -2.85 20.03 4.18
N ARG A 383 -2.83 20.90 5.21
CA ARG A 383 -3.07 22.34 5.04
C ARG A 383 -2.01 23.00 4.16
N ARG A 384 -0.73 22.72 4.40
CA ARG A 384 0.35 23.25 3.54
C ARG A 384 0.23 22.77 2.10
N LEU A 385 -0.22 21.54 1.90
CA LEU A 385 -0.47 20.99 0.57
C LEU A 385 -1.67 21.70 -0.10
N ASP A 386 -2.79 21.85 0.60
CA ASP A 386 -3.99 22.53 0.11
C ASP A 386 -3.70 23.99 -0.31
N GLU A 387 -2.82 24.68 0.42
CA GLU A 387 -2.47 26.07 0.15
C GLU A 387 -1.76 26.31 -1.19
N LEU A 388 -0.84 25.42 -1.61
CA LEU A 388 0.08 25.75 -2.71
C LEU A 388 0.68 24.55 -3.46
N ASP A 389 0.39 23.30 -3.10
CA ASP A 389 1.04 22.16 -3.76
C ASP A 389 0.64 22.06 -5.24
N MET A 390 1.64 22.07 -6.12
CA MET A 390 1.45 21.96 -7.56
C MET A 390 0.86 20.59 -7.95
N LEU A 391 1.13 19.55 -7.17
CA LEU A 391 0.62 18.21 -7.45
C LEU A 391 -0.91 18.15 -7.42
N ASN A 392 -1.58 19.07 -6.70
CA ASN A 392 -3.04 19.24 -6.71
C ASN A 392 -3.62 19.55 -8.09
N THR A 393 -2.80 19.92 -9.07
CA THR A 393 -3.24 20.01 -10.47
C THR A 393 -3.70 18.65 -11.03
N TRP A 394 -3.09 17.57 -10.56
CA TRP A 394 -3.34 16.21 -11.06
C TRP A 394 -3.89 15.25 -10.01
N THR A 395 -3.95 15.66 -8.73
CA THR A 395 -4.50 14.82 -7.66
C THR A 395 -5.78 15.40 -7.08
N VAL A 396 -6.81 14.56 -6.96
CA VAL A 396 -8.10 14.96 -6.40
C VAL A 396 -8.50 14.00 -5.27
N PRO A 397 -8.55 14.44 -4.01
CA PRO A 397 -9.10 13.62 -2.93
C PRO A 397 -10.61 13.41 -3.12
N VAL A 398 -11.01 12.15 -3.28
CA VAL A 398 -12.42 11.73 -3.48
C VAL A 398 -12.97 10.89 -2.32
N GLY A 399 -12.12 10.53 -1.36
CA GLY A 399 -12.52 9.81 -0.14
C GLY A 399 -11.66 10.16 1.05
N SER A 400 -12.23 10.06 2.26
CA SER A 400 -11.54 10.37 3.51
C SER A 400 -12.11 9.61 4.70
N ALA A 401 -11.27 8.93 5.46
CA ALA A 401 -11.65 8.28 6.71
C ALA A 401 -10.54 8.36 7.76
N VAL A 402 -10.91 8.39 9.05
CA VAL A 402 -9.99 8.43 10.19
C VAL A 402 -10.36 7.34 11.17
N PHE A 403 -9.39 6.52 11.56
CA PHE A 403 -9.58 5.40 12.46
C PHE A 403 -8.56 5.42 13.62
N ALA A 404 -8.99 5.00 14.80
CA ALA A 404 -8.11 4.71 15.92
C ALA A 404 -7.74 3.23 15.90
N VAL A 405 -6.47 2.93 15.66
CA VAL A 405 -5.93 1.56 15.63
C VAL A 405 -5.52 1.20 17.07
N PRO A 406 -6.17 0.21 17.72
CA PRO A 406 -5.81 -0.23 19.07
C PRO A 406 -4.47 -0.99 19.07
N PRO A 407 -3.92 -1.29 20.26
CA PRO A 407 -2.83 -2.25 20.39
C PRO A 407 -3.21 -3.62 19.79
N GLY A 408 -2.19 -4.46 19.62
CA GLY A 408 -2.39 -5.87 19.31
C GLY A 408 -3.00 -6.63 20.50
N CYS A 409 -3.07 -7.95 20.39
CA CYS A 409 -3.55 -8.81 21.47
C CYS A 409 -2.62 -9.99 21.71
N ALA A 410 -2.64 -10.52 22.94
CA ALA A 410 -2.03 -11.80 23.28
C ALA A 410 -2.90 -12.98 22.79
N GLU A 411 -2.32 -14.17 22.77
CA GLU A 411 -3.08 -15.41 22.53
C GLU A 411 -4.24 -15.56 23.53
N GLY A 412 -5.41 -15.96 23.04
CA GLY A 412 -6.65 -16.04 23.83
C GLY A 412 -7.35 -14.68 24.07
N GLY A 413 -6.70 -13.56 23.75
CA GLY A 413 -7.30 -12.22 23.69
C GLY A 413 -7.90 -11.90 22.32
N PHE A 414 -8.38 -10.67 22.14
CA PHE A 414 -8.89 -10.18 20.85
C PHE A 414 -8.54 -8.71 20.66
N VAL A 415 -8.40 -8.27 19.42
CA VAL A 415 -8.05 -6.89 19.11
C VAL A 415 -9.15 -5.95 19.58
N GLY A 416 -8.80 -4.95 20.38
CA GLY A 416 -9.73 -3.99 20.97
C GLY A 416 -10.28 -4.38 22.34
N ASP A 417 -9.83 -5.49 22.94
CA ASP A 417 -10.15 -5.88 24.32
C ASP A 417 -9.90 -4.75 25.34
N VAL A 418 -8.87 -3.92 25.11
CA VAL A 418 -8.54 -2.74 25.90
C VAL A 418 -9.74 -1.82 26.11
N LEU A 419 -10.67 -1.71 25.14
CA LEU A 419 -11.85 -0.85 25.25
C LEU A 419 -12.87 -1.35 26.27
N PHE A 420 -12.82 -2.64 26.62
CA PHE A 420 -13.85 -3.28 27.40
C PHE A 420 -13.57 -3.34 28.91
N GLY A 421 -12.39 -2.94 29.35
CA GLY A 421 -11.91 -3.15 30.72
C GLY A 421 -11.75 -4.65 31.05
N THR A 422 -10.90 -4.95 32.03
CA THR A 422 -10.96 -6.22 32.77
C THR A 422 -12.21 -6.28 33.63
#